data_AF-A0A520KLS1-F1
#
_entry.id   AF-A0A520KLS1-F1
#
_cell.length_a   1.000
_cell.length_b   1.000
_cell.length_c   1.000
_cell.angle_alpha   90.00
_cell.angle_beta   90.00
_cell.angle_gamma   90.00
#
_symmetry.space_group_name_H-M   'P 1'
#
loop_
_entity.id
_entity.type
_entity.pdbx_description
1 polymer ?
#
loop_
_entity_poly.entity_id
_entity_poly.type
_entity_poly.pdbx_seq_one_letter_code
_entity_poly.pdbx_strand_id
1 'polypeptide(L)'
;MDEFASNYIPLINKCITELLEKKMKKDNEVVKAYYEKIMEYVLAGGKRARPIALLVSYIGSGGEDVDRAVRASISVELLHNSSLVHDDIMDESETRRGLPALHVQYEDGSGKWQATNSALRETLEYPSEYLEEIAFWSWE
;
A
#
# COMPACT_ATOMS: atom_id res chain seq x y z
N MET A 1 24.51 5.59 -7.07
CA MET A 1 23.17 5.29 -6.53
C MET A 1 22.08 5.82 -7.44
N ASP A 2 22.21 7.06 -7.91
CA ASP A 2 21.24 7.68 -8.84
C ASP A 2 21.09 6.91 -10.17
N GLU A 3 22.20 6.52 -10.82
CA GLU A 3 22.15 5.71 -12.05
C GLU A 3 21.46 4.35 -11.85
N PHE A 4 21.74 3.69 -10.72
CA PHE A 4 21.09 2.42 -10.37
C PHE A 4 19.58 2.63 -10.16
N ALA A 5 19.19 3.65 -9.40
CA ALA A 5 17.79 3.98 -9.16
C ALA A 5 17.05 4.28 -10.48
N SER A 6 17.66 5.03 -11.40
CA SER A 6 17.11 5.31 -12.72
C SER A 6 16.82 4.05 -13.54
N ASN A 7 17.63 2.99 -13.40
CA ASN A 7 17.43 1.74 -14.13
C ASN A 7 16.33 0.86 -13.53
N TYR A 8 16.19 0.84 -12.19
CA TYR A 8 15.28 -0.09 -11.51
C TYR A 8 13.93 0.49 -11.11
N ILE A 9 13.82 1.80 -10.87
CA ILE A 9 12.53 2.44 -10.53
C ILE A 9 11.45 2.17 -11.60
N PRO A 10 11.72 2.26 -12.91
CA PRO A 10 10.73 1.93 -13.92
C PRO A 10 10.24 0.47 -13.83
N LEU A 11 11.14 -0.48 -13.56
CA LEU A 11 10.81 -1.89 -13.40
C LEU A 11 9.97 -2.14 -12.15
N ILE A 12 10.32 -1.50 -11.03
CA ILE A 12 9.57 -1.57 -9.77
C ILE A 12 8.15 -1.02 -9.98
N ASN A 13 8.03 0.17 -10.55
CA ASN A 13 6.72 0.79 -10.79
C ASN A 13 5.87 -0.06 -11.74
N LYS A 14 6.46 -0.59 -12.82
CA LYS A 14 5.78 -1.52 -13.72
C LYS A 14 5.28 -2.77 -12.99
N CYS A 15 6.11 -3.38 -12.15
CA CYS A 15 5.75 -4.58 -11.39
C CYS A 15 4.60 -4.31 -10.39
N ILE A 16 4.59 -3.14 -9.75
CA ILE A 16 3.49 -2.69 -8.89
C ILE A 16 2.21 -2.56 -9.71
N THR A 17 2.25 -1.88 -10.86
CA THR A 17 1.09 -1.73 -11.75
C THR A 17 0.52 -3.08 -12.16
N GLU A 18 1.36 -3.98 -12.68
CA GLU A 18 0.92 -5.32 -13.11
C GLU A 18 0.31 -6.14 -11.95
N LEU A 19 0.88 -6.03 -10.74
CA LEU A 19 0.35 -6.69 -9.56
C LEU A 19 -1.04 -6.18 -9.20
N LEU A 20 -1.24 -4.87 -9.16
CA LEU A 20 -2.51 -4.24 -8.76
C LEU A 20 -3.58 -4.44 -9.84
N GLU A 21 -3.24 -4.30 -11.12
CA GLU A 21 -4.14 -4.62 -12.24
C GLU A 21 -4.61 -6.07 -12.19
N LYS A 22 -3.72 -7.02 -11.84
CA LYS A 22 -4.12 -8.42 -11.67
C LYS A 22 -5.14 -8.59 -10.54
N LYS A 23 -5.09 -7.77 -9.49
CA LYS A 23 -6.07 -7.78 -8.39
C LYS A 23 -7.39 -7.11 -8.77
N MET A 24 -7.38 -6.15 -9.70
CA MET A 24 -8.56 -5.49 -10.25
C MET A 24 -9.43 -6.38 -11.15
N LYS A 25 -8.89 -7.47 -11.72
CA LYS A 25 -9.62 -8.37 -12.65
C LYS A 25 -10.79 -9.15 -12.04
N LYS A 26 -11.24 -8.81 -10.83
CA LYS A 26 -12.45 -9.37 -10.24
C LYS A 26 -13.66 -8.61 -10.78
N ASP A 27 -14.73 -9.33 -11.11
CA ASP A 27 -15.99 -8.78 -11.63
C ASP A 27 -16.80 -8.10 -10.51
N ASN A 28 -16.19 -7.09 -9.90
CA ASN A 28 -16.73 -6.34 -8.77
C ASN A 28 -16.22 -4.90 -8.85
N GLU A 29 -17.10 -3.97 -9.19
CA GLU A 29 -16.78 -2.56 -9.38
C GLU A 29 -16.22 -1.90 -8.11
N VAL A 30 -16.69 -2.31 -6.93
CA VAL A 30 -16.18 -1.81 -5.64
C VAL A 30 -14.72 -2.22 -5.43
N VAL A 31 -14.40 -3.48 -5.73
CA VAL A 31 -13.02 -4.00 -5.64
C VAL A 31 -12.12 -3.27 -6.64
N LYS A 32 -12.61 -3.01 -7.85
CA LYS A 32 -11.85 -2.28 -8.87
C LYS A 32 -11.52 -0.85 -8.40
N ALA A 33 -12.53 -0.10 -7.97
CA ALA A 33 -12.36 1.27 -7.46
C ALA A 33 -11.43 1.34 -6.25
N TYR A 34 -11.47 0.33 -5.36
CA TYR A 34 -10.53 0.21 -4.24
C TYR A 34 -9.08 0.10 -4.73
N TYR A 35 -8.78 -0.85 -5.62
CA TYR A 35 -7.42 -1.04 -6.11
C TYR A 35 -6.94 0.12 -6.98
N GLU A 36 -7.83 0.85 -7.66
CA GLU A 36 -7.49 2.06 -8.43
C GLU A 36 -6.92 3.15 -7.51
N LYS A 37 -7.60 3.46 -6.39
CA LYS A 37 -7.11 4.41 -5.38
C LYS A 37 -5.79 3.96 -4.74
N ILE A 38 -5.65 2.67 -4.43
CA ILE A 38 -4.39 2.11 -3.92
C ILE A 38 -3.26 2.28 -4.95
N MET A 39 -3.54 2.03 -6.22
CA MET A 39 -2.56 2.20 -7.30
C MET A 39 -2.15 3.65 -7.44
N GLU A 40 -3.09 4.59 -7.46
CA GLU A 40 -2.81 6.02 -7.47
C GLU A 40 -1.94 6.44 -6.28
N TYR A 41 -2.29 6.01 -5.06
CA TYR A 41 -1.54 6.33 -3.84
C TYR A 41 -0.11 5.80 -3.87
N VAL A 42 0.07 4.51 -4.23
CA VAL A 42 1.40 3.88 -4.26
C VAL A 42 2.25 4.46 -5.39
N LEU A 43 1.66 4.80 -6.53
CA LEU A 43 2.36 5.35 -7.70
C LEU A 43 2.50 6.87 -7.71
N ALA A 44 1.84 7.61 -6.80
CA ALA A 44 1.91 9.07 -6.67
C ALA A 44 3.32 9.63 -6.39
N GLY A 45 4.34 8.78 -6.24
CA GLY A 45 5.74 9.15 -6.18
C GLY A 45 6.50 8.36 -5.14
N GLY A 46 7.54 8.97 -4.59
CA GLY A 46 8.45 8.36 -3.63
C GLY A 46 9.78 7.95 -4.26
N LYS A 47 10.84 7.96 -3.44
CA LYS A 47 12.21 7.67 -3.89
C LYS A 47 12.47 6.18 -4.15
N ARG A 48 11.50 5.31 -3.83
CA ARG A 48 11.64 3.84 -3.83
C ARG A 48 12.89 3.36 -3.10
N ALA A 49 13.28 4.06 -2.03
CA ALA A 49 14.53 3.81 -1.33
C ALA A 49 14.61 2.38 -0.78
N ARG A 50 13.48 1.83 -0.30
CA ARG A 50 13.40 0.47 0.25
C ARG A 50 13.58 -0.60 -0.84
N PRO A 51 12.83 -0.56 -1.97
CA PRO A 51 13.11 -1.45 -3.10
C PRO A 51 14.54 -1.37 -3.59
N ILE A 52 15.07 -0.16 -3.76
CA ILE A 52 16.44 0.03 -4.25
C ILE A 52 17.46 -0.55 -3.28
N ALA A 53 17.31 -0.33 -1.97
CA ALA A 53 18.19 -0.93 -0.97
C ALA A 53 18.18 -2.46 -1.03
N LEU A 54 17.01 -3.08 -1.18
CA LEU A 54 16.89 -4.53 -1.32
C LEU A 54 17.60 -5.03 -2.58
N LEU A 55 17.35 -4.39 -3.73
CA LEU A 55 17.97 -4.77 -5.00
C LEU A 55 19.49 -4.62 -4.99
N VAL A 56 20.00 -3.51 -4.43
CA VAL A 56 21.44 -3.29 -4.26
C VAL A 56 22.04 -4.38 -3.37
N SER A 57 21.40 -4.71 -2.25
CA SER A 57 21.88 -5.77 -1.35
C SER A 57 21.88 -7.14 -2.03
N TYR A 58 20.83 -7.48 -2.78
CA TYR A 58 20.71 -8.76 -3.46
C TYR A 58 21.79 -8.92 -4.55
N ILE A 59 21.90 -7.92 -5.45
CA ILE A 59 22.88 -7.94 -6.54
C ILE A 59 24.30 -7.86 -5.99
N GLY A 60 24.54 -7.00 -5.00
CA GLY A 60 25.84 -6.86 -4.34
C GLY A 60 26.30 -8.13 -3.61
N SER A 61 25.38 -9.03 -3.27
CA SER A 61 25.67 -10.34 -2.68
C SER A 61 25.82 -11.45 -3.73
N GLY A 62 25.85 -11.12 -5.02
CA GLY A 62 25.99 -12.09 -6.11
C GLY A 62 24.67 -12.70 -6.60
N GLY A 63 23.52 -12.11 -6.25
CA GLY A 63 22.22 -12.54 -6.75
C GLY A 63 22.03 -12.22 -8.24
N GLU A 64 21.59 -13.21 -9.02
CA GLU A 64 21.44 -13.09 -10.48
C GLU A 64 19.97 -12.96 -10.93
N ASP A 65 19.01 -13.45 -10.14
CA ASP A 65 17.58 -13.41 -10.48
C ASP A 65 16.95 -12.06 -10.09
N VAL A 66 17.23 -11.06 -10.93
CA VAL A 66 16.76 -9.68 -10.75
C VAL A 66 15.23 -9.60 -10.73
N ASP A 67 14.54 -10.37 -11.56
CA ASP A 67 13.08 -10.32 -11.67
C ASP A 67 12.41 -10.84 -10.38
N ARG A 68 12.94 -11.91 -9.78
CA ARG A 68 12.53 -12.35 -8.45
C ARG A 68 12.85 -11.32 -7.37
N ALA A 69 14.01 -10.68 -7.44
CA ALA A 69 14.39 -9.64 -6.48
C ALA A 69 13.47 -8.42 -6.58
N VAL A 70 13.07 -7.99 -7.78
CA VAL A 70 12.09 -6.92 -8.00
C VAL A 70 10.75 -7.29 -7.37
N ARG A 71 10.25 -8.51 -7.58
CA ARG A 71 9.02 -9.00 -6.91
C ARG A 71 9.12 -9.06 -5.39
N ALA A 72 10.28 -9.38 -4.83
CA ALA A 72 10.48 -9.30 -3.38
C ALA A 72 10.50 -7.84 -2.89
N SER A 73 11.13 -6.96 -3.66
CA SER A 73 11.27 -5.54 -3.35
C SER A 73 9.93 -4.80 -3.27
N ILE A 74 8.96 -5.18 -4.12
CA ILE A 74 7.63 -4.56 -4.10
C ILE A 74 6.86 -4.89 -2.82
N SER A 75 7.03 -6.08 -2.23
CA SER A 75 6.36 -6.45 -0.97
C SER A 75 6.78 -5.52 0.17
N VAL A 76 8.07 -5.18 0.23
CA VAL A 76 8.61 -4.23 1.22
C VAL A 76 8.06 -2.81 0.99
N GLU A 77 7.93 -2.40 -0.27
CA GLU A 77 7.35 -1.10 -0.61
C GLU A 77 5.86 -1.03 -0.27
N LEU A 78 5.09 -2.09 -0.53
CA LEU A 78 3.67 -2.14 -0.17
C LEU A 78 3.48 -2.11 1.35
N LEU A 79 4.29 -2.86 2.10
CA LEU A 79 4.29 -2.79 3.56
C LEU A 79 4.61 -1.38 4.06
N HIS A 80 5.61 -0.73 3.47
CA HIS A 80 5.92 0.66 3.81
C HIS A 80 4.75 1.61 3.52
N ASN A 81 4.14 1.53 2.33
CA ASN A 81 3.01 2.40 2.00
C ASN A 81 1.81 2.14 2.92
N SER A 82 1.59 0.89 3.37
CA SER A 82 0.59 0.56 4.40
C SER A 82 0.89 1.27 5.72
N SER A 83 2.13 1.20 6.23
CA SER A 83 2.50 1.93 7.46
C SER A 83 2.28 3.44 7.34
N LEU A 84 2.56 4.06 6.18
CA LEU A 84 2.30 5.49 5.97
C LEU A 84 0.81 5.84 6.03
N VAL A 85 -0.08 4.94 5.57
CA VAL A 85 -1.52 5.15 5.70
C VAL A 85 -1.94 5.09 7.17
N HIS A 86 -1.37 4.17 7.95
CA HIS A 86 -1.60 4.13 9.39
C HIS A 86 -1.10 5.41 10.08
N ASP A 87 0.09 5.90 9.72
CA ASP A 87 0.61 7.19 10.21
C ASP A 87 -0.35 8.33 9.87
N ASP A 88 -0.82 8.42 8.61
CA ASP A 88 -1.75 9.48 8.19
C ASP A 88 -3.05 9.47 9.01
N ILE A 89 -3.54 8.29 9.40
CA ILE A 89 -4.75 8.16 10.23
C ILE A 89 -4.45 8.53 11.69
N MET A 90 -3.35 8.04 12.26
CA MET A 90 -2.97 8.32 13.65
C MET A 90 -2.65 9.79 13.88
N ASP A 91 -2.04 10.43 12.90
CA ASP A 91 -1.63 11.84 12.94
C ASP A 91 -2.70 12.80 12.40
N GLU A 92 -3.87 12.28 12.00
CA GLU A 92 -4.95 13.06 11.36
C GLU A 92 -4.44 13.90 10.17
N SER A 93 -3.48 13.35 9.41
CA SER A 93 -2.83 14.05 8.31
C SER A 93 -3.71 14.08 7.06
N GLU A 94 -4.17 15.26 6.67
CA GLU A 94 -5.07 15.40 5.51
C GLU A 94 -4.37 15.18 4.15
N THR A 95 -3.04 15.27 4.09
CA THR A 95 -2.28 15.23 2.83
C THR A 95 -1.04 14.36 2.90
N ARG A 96 -0.72 13.72 1.77
CA ARG A 96 0.49 12.91 1.56
C ARG A 96 1.04 13.15 0.15
N ARG A 97 2.34 13.50 0.06
CA ARG A 97 3.05 13.77 -1.21
C ARG A 97 2.33 14.80 -2.11
N GLY A 98 1.69 15.81 -1.52
CA GLY A 98 0.96 16.85 -2.23
C GLY A 98 -0.42 16.43 -2.75
N LEU A 99 -0.89 15.22 -2.42
CA LEU A 99 -2.23 14.72 -2.70
C LEU A 99 -3.01 14.54 -1.38
N PRO A 100 -4.35 14.45 -1.41
CA PRO A 100 -5.13 14.06 -0.24
C PRO A 100 -4.65 12.70 0.28
N ALA A 101 -4.53 12.55 1.60
CA ALA A 101 -4.17 11.28 2.22
C ALA A 101 -5.21 10.20 1.88
N LEU A 102 -4.81 8.93 1.87
CA LEU A 102 -5.68 7.86 1.39
C LEU A 102 -7.01 7.82 2.17
N HIS A 103 -6.97 7.99 3.49
CA HIS A 103 -8.19 7.98 4.32
C HIS A 103 -9.14 9.15 3.98
N VAL A 104 -8.61 10.33 3.66
CA VAL A 104 -9.38 11.49 3.19
C VAL A 104 -10.03 11.22 1.83
N GLN A 105 -9.34 10.51 0.92
CA GLN A 105 -9.92 10.14 -0.38
C GLN A 105 -11.12 9.20 -0.25
N TYR A 106 -11.27 8.51 0.89
CA TYR A 106 -12.43 7.67 1.20
C TYR A 106 -13.48 8.38 2.06
N GLU A 107 -13.22 9.59 2.54
CA GLU A 107 -14.25 10.42 3.16
C GLU A 107 -15.22 10.93 2.09
N ASP A 108 -16.51 10.74 2.31
CA ASP A 108 -17.61 11.07 1.40
C ASP A 108 -17.96 12.57 1.38
N GLY A 109 -17.02 13.45 1.79
CA GLY A 109 -17.25 14.89 1.92
C GLY A 109 -18.03 15.30 3.17
N SER A 110 -18.32 14.37 4.09
CA SER A 110 -18.92 14.68 5.40
C SER A 110 -17.91 15.15 6.45
N GLY A 111 -16.60 15.15 6.15
CA GLY A 111 -15.53 15.51 7.09
C GLY A 111 -15.45 14.57 8.29
N LYS A 112 -16.01 13.36 8.16
CA LYS A 112 -15.97 12.30 9.14
C LYS A 112 -15.50 11.03 8.48
N TRP A 113 -14.26 10.64 8.74
CA TRP A 113 -13.82 9.26 8.65
C TRP A 113 -14.89 8.39 9.35
N GLN A 114 -15.29 7.27 8.75
CA GLN A 114 -16.23 6.35 9.40
C GLN A 114 -15.61 5.61 10.63
N ALA A 115 -14.88 6.32 11.50
CA ALA A 115 -14.71 5.94 12.91
C ALA A 115 -16.03 6.04 13.66
N THR A 116 -16.97 6.87 13.18
CA THR A 116 -18.15 7.25 13.97
C THR A 116 -19.48 6.89 13.33
N ASN A 117 -19.54 5.97 12.37
CA ASN A 117 -20.84 5.43 11.96
C ASN A 117 -21.24 4.26 12.87
N SER A 118 -22.25 4.53 13.69
CA SER A 118 -23.03 3.58 14.47
C SER A 118 -23.45 2.34 13.68
N ALA A 119 -23.56 2.42 12.34
CA ALA A 119 -23.79 1.28 11.47
C ALA A 119 -22.62 0.28 11.47
N LEU A 120 -21.35 0.74 11.46
CA LEU A 120 -20.22 -0.16 11.67
C LEU A 120 -20.15 -0.64 13.11
N ARG A 121 -20.63 0.13 14.09
CA ARG A 121 -20.68 -0.29 15.49
C ARG A 121 -21.73 -1.37 15.76
N GLU A 122 -22.85 -1.36 15.05
CA GLU A 122 -23.85 -2.45 15.02
C GLU A 122 -23.40 -3.64 14.15
N THR A 123 -22.56 -3.40 13.14
CA THR A 123 -21.94 -4.49 12.34
C THR A 123 -20.65 -5.04 12.98
N LEU A 124 -20.08 -4.34 13.98
CA LEU A 124 -18.93 -4.71 14.81
C LEU A 124 -19.33 -5.50 16.07
N GLU A 125 -20.58 -5.95 16.18
CA GLU A 125 -20.84 -7.26 16.77
C GLU A 125 -20.40 -8.36 15.79
N TYR A 126 -19.13 -8.33 15.39
CA TYR A 126 -18.49 -9.52 14.88
C TYR A 126 -18.40 -10.50 16.06
N PRO A 127 -18.87 -11.75 15.91
CA PRO A 127 -18.63 -12.77 16.93
C PRO A 127 -17.13 -12.79 17.20
N SER A 128 -16.77 -12.84 18.48
CA SER A 128 -15.40 -12.69 19.03
C SER A 128 -14.30 -13.48 18.30
N GLU A 129 -14.71 -14.49 17.53
CA GLU A 129 -13.90 -15.36 16.69
C GLU A 129 -13.13 -14.64 15.56
N TYR A 130 -13.62 -13.51 15.02
CA TYR A 130 -12.93 -12.77 13.93
C TYR A 130 -12.02 -11.64 14.41
N LEU A 131 -12.26 -11.11 15.63
CA LEU A 131 -11.40 -10.09 16.22
C LEU A 131 -10.06 -10.68 16.66
N GLU A 132 -10.02 -11.96 17.06
CA GLU A 132 -8.75 -12.65 17.33
C GLU A 132 -7.90 -12.75 16.06
N GLU A 133 -8.51 -12.98 14.89
CA GLU A 133 -7.78 -13.11 13.62
C GLU A 133 -7.15 -11.77 13.19
N ILE A 134 -7.84 -10.64 13.35
CA ILE A 134 -7.32 -9.31 12.99
C ILE A 134 -6.36 -8.77 14.06
N ALA A 135 -6.61 -9.06 15.34
CA ALA A 135 -5.67 -8.78 16.43
C ALA A 135 -4.35 -9.58 16.26
N PHE A 136 -4.42 -10.79 15.72
CA PHE A 136 -3.26 -11.63 15.42
C PHE A 136 -2.33 -11.00 14.36
N TRP A 137 -2.88 -10.25 13.39
CA TRP A 137 -2.09 -9.52 12.38
C TRP A 137 -1.55 -8.16 12.85
N SER A 138 -1.90 -7.71 14.06
CA SER A 138 -1.49 -6.41 14.58
C SER A 138 -0.39 -6.46 15.65
N TRP A 139 0.03 -7.66 16.09
CA TRP A 139 1.15 -7.85 17.02
C TRP A 139 1.91 -9.20 16.83
N GLU A 140 2.25 -9.55 15.59
CA GLU A 140 3.38 -10.44 15.28
C GLU A 140 4.30 -9.82 14.22
#